data_AF-A0A4Z0B1Y8-F1
#
_entry.id   AF-A0A4Z0B1Y8-F1
#
_cell.length_a   1.000
_cell.length_b   1.000
_cell.length_c   1.000
_cell.angle_alpha   90.00
_cell.angle_beta   90.00
_cell.angle_gamma   90.00
#
_symmetry.space_group_name_H-M   'P 1'
#
loop_
_entity.id
_entity.type
_entity.pdbx_description
1 polymer ?
#
loop_
_entity_poly.entity_id
_entity_poly.type
_entity_poly.pdbx_seq_one_letter_code
_entity_poly.pdbx_strand_id
1 'polypeptide(L)'
;MMIRPLVASDAQAYRALMLEAYGVYPQAFTSSVAERAAMPLSWWEKRLESPLDHLLGAFDADDLVGIVGLAFEPREKARHKVTLFGMYVNAGHQQQGLGRRLVEAALDEARKQPRLKLIQLTVTAGNDAAFALYQRCGFIQYGLEPLAVRVGVEYFDKIHMWRELKTH
;
A
#
# COMPACT_ATOMS: atom_id res chain seq x y z
N MET A 1 -12.27 -13.30 -8.43
CA MET A 1 -11.01 -12.65 -8.03
C MET A 1 -10.21 -12.05 -9.19
N MET A 2 -10.33 -10.74 -9.42
CA MET A 2 -9.61 -9.93 -10.43
C MET A 2 -8.80 -8.83 -9.75
N ILE A 3 -7.60 -8.50 -10.26
CA ILE A 3 -6.83 -7.32 -9.81
C ILE A 3 -6.77 -6.32 -10.95
N ARG A 4 -7.15 -5.06 -10.68
CA ARG A 4 -7.13 -3.97 -11.67
C ARG A 4 -6.81 -2.62 -11.02
N PRO A 5 -6.38 -1.62 -11.81
CA PRO A 5 -6.34 -0.24 -11.36
C PRO A 5 -7.71 0.22 -10.86
N LEU A 6 -7.71 1.00 -9.78
CA LEU A 6 -8.87 1.72 -9.30
C LEU A 6 -9.10 2.98 -10.14
N VAL A 7 -10.35 3.33 -10.36
CA VAL A 7 -10.81 4.53 -11.05
C VAL A 7 -11.70 5.36 -10.13
N ALA A 8 -11.99 6.61 -10.49
CA ALA A 8 -12.78 7.52 -9.64
C ALA A 8 -14.10 6.93 -9.13
N SER A 9 -14.80 6.12 -9.95
CA SER A 9 -16.05 5.47 -9.55
C SER A 9 -15.89 4.41 -8.44
N ASP A 10 -14.67 3.93 -8.19
CA ASP A 10 -14.37 3.01 -7.08
C ASP A 10 -14.17 3.74 -5.74
N ALA A 11 -14.21 5.07 -5.71
CA ALA A 11 -13.86 5.86 -4.52
C ALA A 11 -14.66 5.49 -3.27
N GLN A 12 -15.94 5.12 -3.41
CA GLN A 12 -16.76 4.70 -2.28
C GLN A 12 -16.29 3.37 -1.68
N ALA A 13 -16.01 2.37 -2.52
CA ALA A 13 -15.47 1.08 -2.09
C ALA A 13 -14.06 1.23 -1.50
N TYR A 14 -13.22 2.04 -2.16
CA TYR A 14 -11.88 2.38 -1.67
C TYR A 14 -11.92 3.03 -0.28
N ARG A 15 -12.79 4.03 -0.09
CA ARG A 15 -12.98 4.69 1.22
C ARG A 15 -13.42 3.68 2.28
N ALA A 16 -14.41 2.84 1.98
CA ALA A 16 -14.91 1.85 2.94
C ALA A 16 -13.80 0.89 3.38
N LEU A 17 -13.08 0.30 2.42
CA LEU A 17 -12.01 -0.65 2.69
C LEU A 17 -10.86 -0.02 3.51
N MET A 18 -10.45 1.21 3.19
CA MET A 18 -9.39 1.87 3.94
C MET A 18 -9.80 2.29 5.33
N LEU A 19 -11.06 2.72 5.55
CA LEU A 19 -11.55 3.01 6.89
C LEU A 19 -11.59 1.75 7.76
N GLU A 20 -11.94 0.59 7.20
CA GLU A 20 -11.79 -0.70 7.87
C GLU A 20 -10.32 -0.95 8.24
N ALA A 21 -9.41 -0.80 7.27
CA ALA A 21 -7.97 -1.01 7.49
C ALA A 21 -7.40 -0.14 8.62
N TYR A 22 -7.76 1.14 8.66
CA TYR A 22 -7.32 2.09 9.70
C TYR A 22 -7.89 1.74 11.08
N GLY A 23 -9.09 1.16 11.14
CA GLY A 23 -9.70 0.73 12.40
C GLY A 23 -9.12 -0.56 12.93
N VAL A 24 -8.89 -1.55 12.06
CA VAL A 24 -8.41 -2.89 12.45
C VAL A 24 -6.90 -2.89 12.75
N TYR A 25 -6.10 -2.15 11.98
CA TYR A 25 -4.65 -2.10 12.13
C TYR A 25 -4.13 -0.66 12.25
N PRO A 26 -4.50 0.09 13.30
CA PRO A 26 -4.14 1.51 13.44
C PRO A 26 -2.63 1.75 13.43
N GLN A 27 -1.83 0.83 13.99
CA GLN A 27 -0.37 0.88 14.00
C GLN A 27 0.27 0.64 12.62
N ALA A 28 -0.46 0.10 11.65
CA ALA A 28 0.04 -0.13 10.29
C ALA A 28 0.07 1.15 9.45
N PHE A 29 -0.74 2.15 9.80
CA PHE A 29 -0.95 3.38 9.04
C PHE A 29 -0.63 4.62 9.88
N THR A 30 -0.27 5.72 9.21
CA THR A 30 -0.11 7.03 9.87
C THR A 30 -1.41 7.85 9.85
N SER A 31 -2.43 7.39 9.12
CA SER A 31 -3.74 8.04 9.05
C SER A 31 -4.73 7.33 9.96
N SER A 32 -5.55 8.10 10.67
CA SER A 32 -6.62 7.57 11.51
C SER A 32 -7.96 7.47 10.78
N VAL A 33 -8.87 6.65 11.32
CA VAL A 33 -10.28 6.62 10.89
C VAL A 33 -10.91 8.01 10.98
N ALA A 34 -10.69 8.75 12.08
CA ALA A 34 -11.29 10.06 12.32
C ALA A 34 -10.89 11.08 11.25
N GLU A 35 -9.59 11.20 10.95
CA GLU A 35 -9.09 12.12 9.92
C GLU A 35 -9.61 11.78 8.53
N ARG A 36 -9.68 10.49 8.19
CA ARG A 36 -10.03 10.02 6.84
C ARG A 36 -11.54 9.94 6.61
N ALA A 37 -12.33 9.65 7.64
CA ALA A 37 -13.78 9.65 7.56
C ALA A 37 -14.34 11.07 7.36
N ALA A 38 -13.67 12.09 7.92
CA ALA A 38 -14.03 13.50 7.78
C ALA A 38 -13.77 14.06 6.36
N MET A 39 -12.96 13.38 5.55
CA MET A 39 -12.69 13.82 4.17
C MET A 39 -13.91 13.56 3.28
N PRO A 40 -14.29 14.52 2.40
CA PRO A 40 -15.37 14.32 1.44
C PRO A 40 -14.99 13.24 0.43
N LEU A 41 -15.99 12.62 -0.22
CA LEU A 41 -15.76 11.58 -1.23
C LEU A 41 -14.86 12.07 -2.37
N SER A 42 -14.96 13.36 -2.75
CA SER A 42 -14.12 13.99 -3.78
C SER A 42 -12.63 14.03 -3.45
N TRP A 43 -12.25 13.93 -2.17
CA TRP A 43 -10.85 13.76 -1.80
C TRP A 43 -10.34 12.36 -2.18
N TRP A 44 -11.17 11.34 -2.01
CA TRP A 44 -10.86 9.96 -2.38
C TRP A 44 -10.81 9.78 -3.89
N GLU A 45 -11.76 10.38 -4.63
CA GLU A 45 -11.76 10.42 -6.10
C GLU A 45 -10.47 11.04 -6.65
N LYS A 46 -10.10 12.23 -6.17
CA LYS A 46 -8.85 12.92 -6.57
C LYS A 46 -7.59 12.09 -6.33
N ARG A 47 -7.60 11.24 -5.30
CA ARG A 47 -6.48 10.34 -5.03
C ARG A 47 -6.36 9.23 -6.07
N LEU A 48 -7.49 8.75 -6.61
CA LEU A 48 -7.50 7.77 -7.70
C LEU A 48 -7.15 8.39 -9.06
N GLU A 49 -7.32 9.70 -9.21
CA GLU A 49 -6.97 10.46 -10.42
C GLU A 49 -5.54 11.04 -10.39
N SER A 50 -4.85 10.95 -9.26
CA SER A 50 -3.52 11.53 -9.08
C SER A 50 -2.51 10.90 -10.03
N PRO A 51 -1.74 11.68 -10.81
CA PRO A 51 -0.69 11.12 -11.65
C PRO A 51 0.52 10.60 -10.85
N LEU A 52 0.56 10.89 -9.54
CA LEU A 52 1.62 10.46 -8.63
C LEU A 52 1.24 9.25 -7.79
N ASP A 53 -0.03 8.84 -7.81
CA ASP A 53 -0.49 7.64 -7.11
C ASP A 53 -1.11 6.66 -8.12
N HIS A 54 -0.76 5.39 -8.00
CA HIS A 54 -1.40 4.32 -8.76
C HIS A 54 -1.87 3.24 -7.81
N LEU A 55 -3.19 3.07 -7.70
CA LEU A 55 -3.80 2.12 -6.78
C LEU A 55 -4.39 0.95 -7.54
N LEU A 56 -4.07 -0.26 -7.09
CA LEU A 56 -4.61 -1.51 -7.59
C LEU A 56 -5.57 -2.09 -6.56
N GLY A 57 -6.76 -2.48 -6.99
CA GLY A 57 -7.76 -3.17 -6.18
C GLY A 57 -7.89 -4.64 -6.57
N ALA A 58 -8.04 -5.49 -5.56
CA ALA A 58 -8.49 -6.86 -5.73
C ALA A 58 -10.01 -6.94 -5.52
N PHE A 59 -10.71 -7.44 -6.53
CA PHE A 59 -12.16 -7.58 -6.55
C PHE A 59 -12.58 -9.04 -6.51
N ASP A 60 -13.50 -9.35 -5.60
CA ASP A 60 -14.29 -10.58 -5.69
C ASP A 60 -15.73 -10.24 -6.08
N ALA A 61 -16.14 -10.69 -7.26
CA ALA A 61 -17.26 -10.09 -7.99
C ALA A 61 -17.13 -8.56 -8.04
N ASP A 62 -18.07 -7.84 -7.42
CA ASP A 62 -18.09 -6.37 -7.36
C ASP A 62 -17.48 -5.80 -6.07
N ASP A 63 -17.11 -6.65 -5.11
CA ASP A 63 -16.61 -6.24 -3.81
C ASP A 63 -15.09 -6.02 -3.85
N LEU A 64 -14.66 -4.81 -3.45
CA LEU A 64 -13.24 -4.50 -3.26
C LEU A 64 -12.74 -5.12 -1.95
N VAL A 65 -11.98 -6.20 -2.04
CA VAL A 65 -11.54 -7.02 -0.90
C VAL A 65 -10.07 -6.83 -0.53
N GLY A 66 -9.31 -6.14 -1.37
CA GLY A 66 -7.92 -5.81 -1.09
C GLY A 66 -7.40 -4.68 -1.96
N ILE A 67 -6.29 -4.07 -1.53
CA ILE A 67 -5.73 -2.89 -2.18
C ILE A 67 -4.23 -2.78 -1.95
N VAL A 68 -3.53 -2.19 -2.91
CA VAL A 68 -2.14 -1.74 -2.80
C VAL A 68 -1.95 -0.47 -3.62
N GLY A 69 -1.15 0.46 -3.13
CA GLY A 69 -0.81 1.71 -3.81
C GLY A 69 0.67 1.83 -4.15
N LEU A 70 0.97 2.56 -5.22
CA LEU A 70 2.30 2.98 -5.63
C LEU A 70 2.36 4.51 -5.65
N ALA A 71 3.25 5.11 -4.87
CA ALA A 71 3.50 6.55 -4.85
C ALA A 71 4.80 6.85 -5.61
N PHE A 72 4.68 7.59 -6.71
CA PHE A 72 5.81 7.99 -7.56
C PHE A 72 6.44 9.27 -7.06
N GLU A 73 7.78 9.29 -6.97
CA GLU A 73 8.50 10.49 -6.57
C GLU A 73 8.58 11.49 -7.75
N PRO A 74 8.08 12.73 -7.58
CA PRO A 74 8.16 13.75 -8.63
C PRO A 74 9.53 14.42 -8.74
N ARG A 75 10.34 14.45 -7.67
CA ARG A 75 11.62 15.17 -7.67
C ARG A 75 12.63 14.49 -8.57
N GLU A 76 13.18 15.23 -9.54
CA GLU A 76 14.07 14.73 -10.58
C GLU A 76 15.14 13.74 -10.09
N LYS A 77 15.87 14.10 -9.02
CA LYS A 77 16.97 13.29 -8.48
C LYS A 77 16.52 12.01 -7.76
N ALA A 78 15.25 11.93 -7.36
CA ALA A 78 14.70 10.80 -6.60
C ALA A 78 13.61 10.03 -7.39
N ARG A 79 13.28 10.51 -8.60
CA ARG A 79 12.23 9.99 -9.49
C ARG A 79 12.45 8.55 -9.98
N HIS A 80 13.61 7.96 -9.67
CA HIS A 80 13.94 6.55 -9.92
C HIS A 80 13.37 5.60 -8.85
N LYS A 81 12.73 6.14 -7.81
CA LYS A 81 12.12 5.37 -6.71
C LYS A 81 10.59 5.45 -6.79
N VAL A 82 9.94 4.37 -6.36
CA VAL A 82 8.50 4.32 -6.09
C VAL A 82 8.27 3.70 -4.72
N THR A 83 7.25 4.17 -4.00
CA THR A 83 6.90 3.65 -2.67
C THR A 83 5.62 2.81 -2.76
N LEU A 84 5.69 1.55 -2.35
CA LEU A 84 4.50 0.71 -2.13
C LEU A 84 3.87 1.11 -0.79
N PHE A 85 2.59 1.45 -0.80
CA PHE A 85 1.85 1.89 0.39
C PHE A 85 0.44 1.34 0.42
N GLY A 86 -0.26 1.55 1.53
CA GLY A 86 -1.71 1.31 1.59
C GLY A 86 -2.11 -0.15 1.45
N MET A 87 -1.18 -1.08 1.64
CA MET A 87 -1.42 -2.52 1.48
C MET A 87 -2.44 -3.01 2.50
N TYR A 88 -3.54 -3.58 2.04
CA TYR A 88 -4.55 -4.17 2.90
C TYR A 88 -5.34 -5.26 2.17
N VAL A 89 -5.77 -6.29 2.91
CA VAL A 89 -6.71 -7.31 2.48
C VAL A 89 -7.70 -7.50 3.63
N ASN A 90 -9.00 -7.46 3.34
CA ASN A 90 -10.03 -7.64 4.36
C ASN A 90 -9.94 -9.04 5.00
N ALA A 91 -10.44 -9.17 6.23
CA ALA A 91 -10.22 -10.38 7.04
C ALA A 91 -10.67 -11.69 6.35
N GLY A 92 -11.77 -11.65 5.60
CA GLY A 92 -12.32 -12.81 4.90
C GLY A 92 -11.46 -13.36 3.75
N HIS A 93 -10.50 -12.57 3.24
CA HIS A 93 -9.65 -12.95 2.10
C HIS A 93 -8.16 -13.00 2.46
N GLN A 94 -7.81 -12.80 3.73
CA GLN A 94 -6.44 -12.97 4.22
C GLN A 94 -6.02 -14.44 4.18
N GLN A 95 -4.70 -14.67 4.21
CA GLN A 95 -4.08 -15.99 4.23
C GLN A 95 -4.37 -16.89 3.01
N GLN A 96 -5.05 -16.38 1.98
CA GLN A 96 -5.37 -17.09 0.74
C GLN A 96 -4.46 -16.69 -0.43
N GLY A 97 -3.30 -16.10 -0.14
CA GLY A 97 -2.32 -15.65 -1.15
C GLY A 97 -2.67 -14.34 -1.84
N LEU A 98 -3.82 -13.70 -1.55
CA LEU A 98 -4.22 -12.46 -2.20
C LEU A 98 -3.24 -11.31 -1.96
N GLY A 99 -2.68 -11.22 -0.75
CA GLY A 99 -1.67 -10.21 -0.43
C GLY A 99 -0.43 -10.31 -1.32
N ARG A 100 0.00 -11.54 -1.65
CA ARG A 100 1.11 -11.79 -2.57
C ARG A 100 0.76 -11.37 -4.00
N ARG A 101 -0.42 -11.73 -4.48
CA ARG A 101 -0.90 -11.35 -5.82
C ARG A 101 -0.96 -9.83 -6.01
N LEU A 102 -1.39 -9.09 -4.98
CA LEU A 102 -1.39 -7.62 -5.01
C LEU A 102 0.03 -7.04 -5.09
N VAL A 103 0.97 -7.55 -4.28
CA VAL A 103 2.37 -7.11 -4.33
C VAL A 103 3.01 -7.45 -5.68
N GLU A 104 2.75 -8.63 -6.24
CA GLU A 104 3.22 -9.03 -7.57
C GLU A 104 2.64 -8.11 -8.66
N ALA A 105 1.35 -7.80 -8.61
CA ALA A 105 0.73 -6.86 -9.54
C ALA A 105 1.34 -5.44 -9.43
N ALA A 106 1.60 -4.95 -8.22
CA ALA A 106 2.27 -3.65 -8.02
C ALA A 106 3.71 -3.65 -8.56
N LEU A 107 4.44 -4.76 -8.40
CA LEU A 107 5.77 -4.92 -8.99
C LEU A 107 5.72 -4.91 -10.52
N ASP A 108 4.72 -5.55 -11.12
CA ASP A 108 4.54 -5.56 -12.56
C ASP A 108 4.20 -4.16 -13.10
N GLU A 109 3.32 -3.40 -12.42
CA GLU A 109 3.08 -1.98 -12.78
C GLU A 109 4.34 -1.14 -12.65
N ALA A 110 5.14 -1.35 -11.60
CA ALA A 110 6.40 -0.62 -11.43
C ALA A 110 7.42 -0.95 -12.53
N ARG A 111 7.50 -2.21 -12.99
CA ARG A 111 8.41 -2.63 -14.07
C ARG A 111 8.06 -2.03 -15.43
N LYS A 112 6.78 -1.70 -15.67
CA LYS A 112 6.36 -1.01 -16.90
C LYS A 112 6.93 0.40 -17.02
N GLN A 113 7.52 0.95 -15.96
CA GLN A 113 8.08 2.30 -15.91
C GLN A 113 9.62 2.25 -16.04
N PRO A 114 10.20 2.53 -17.23
CA PRO A 114 11.64 2.33 -17.46
C PRO A 114 12.56 3.17 -16.57
N ARG A 115 12.04 4.29 -16.06
CA ARG A 115 12.76 5.20 -15.17
C ARG A 115 12.95 4.66 -13.75
N LEU A 116 12.14 3.69 -13.34
CA LEU A 116 12.21 3.17 -11.97
C LEU A 116 13.37 2.18 -11.83
N LYS A 117 14.08 2.29 -10.72
CA LYS A 117 15.21 1.44 -10.34
C LYS A 117 14.92 0.61 -9.11
N LEU A 118 14.10 1.12 -8.19
CA LEU A 118 13.72 0.40 -6.99
C LEU A 118 12.30 0.74 -6.55
N ILE A 119 11.73 -0.21 -5.83
CA ILE A 119 10.51 -0.06 -5.05
C ILE A 119 10.86 -0.19 -3.58
N GLN A 120 10.28 0.66 -2.75
CA GLN A 120 10.50 0.67 -1.30
C GLN A 120 9.16 0.69 -0.56
N LEU A 121 9.17 0.29 0.70
CA LEU A 121 8.01 0.29 1.58
C LEU A 121 8.45 0.35 3.05
N THR A 122 7.48 0.62 3.92
CA THR A 122 7.66 0.43 5.35
C THR A 122 6.62 -0.53 5.91
N VAL A 123 7.03 -1.32 6.90
CA VAL A 123 6.17 -2.22 7.65
C VAL A 123 6.38 -1.99 9.14
N THR A 124 5.30 -2.01 9.93
CA THR A 124 5.40 -1.81 11.38
C THR A 124 6.16 -2.97 12.01
N ALA A 125 7.13 -2.68 12.87
CA ALA A 125 7.84 -3.71 13.62
C ALA A 125 6.85 -4.54 14.45
N GLY A 126 7.01 -5.86 14.44
CA GLY A 126 6.05 -6.82 15.02
C GLY A 126 4.90 -7.24 14.09
N ASN A 127 4.78 -6.66 12.89
CA ASN A 127 3.88 -7.19 11.85
C ASN A 127 4.59 -8.27 11.01
N ASP A 128 4.83 -9.42 11.64
CA ASP A 128 5.60 -10.53 11.06
C ASP A 128 4.95 -11.09 9.80
N ALA A 129 3.63 -11.09 9.73
CA ALA A 129 2.88 -11.57 8.56
C ALA A 129 3.17 -10.72 7.32
N ALA A 130 3.10 -9.38 7.44
CA ALA A 130 3.41 -8.48 6.34
C ALA A 130 4.91 -8.48 6.02
N PHE A 131 5.78 -8.51 7.03
CA PHE A 131 7.22 -8.60 6.82
C PHE A 131 7.61 -9.86 6.02
N ALA A 132 7.12 -11.03 6.43
CA ALA A 132 7.35 -12.30 5.73
C ALA A 132 6.72 -12.33 4.32
N LEU A 133 5.59 -11.65 4.11
CA LEU A 133 5.02 -11.46 2.77
C LEU A 133 5.98 -10.69 1.86
N TYR A 134 6.49 -9.54 2.32
CA TYR A 134 7.41 -8.72 1.52
C TYR A 134 8.75 -9.43 1.28
N GLN A 135 9.29 -10.15 2.26
CA GLN A 135 10.49 -10.97 2.08
C GLN A 135 10.29 -12.04 0.98
N ARG A 136 9.16 -12.74 0.99
CA ARG A 136 8.81 -13.71 -0.07
C ARG A 136 8.65 -13.06 -1.45
N CYS A 137 8.29 -11.78 -1.47
CA CYS A 137 8.26 -10.96 -2.69
C CYS A 137 9.63 -10.34 -3.02
N GLY A 138 10.72 -10.76 -2.38
CA GLY A 138 12.09 -10.33 -2.69
C GLY A 138 12.48 -8.96 -2.15
N PHE A 139 11.72 -8.39 -1.21
CA PHE A 139 12.14 -7.20 -0.49
C PHE A 139 13.13 -7.55 0.61
N ILE A 140 14.12 -6.68 0.82
CA ILE A 140 15.11 -6.78 1.88
C ILE A 140 15.04 -5.55 2.78
N GLN A 141 15.27 -5.75 4.08
CA GLN A 141 15.34 -4.66 5.05
C GLN A 141 16.61 -3.83 4.82
N TYR A 142 16.49 -2.50 4.91
CA TYR A 142 17.63 -1.59 4.87
C TYR A 142 17.68 -0.60 6.04
N GLY A 143 16.63 -0.53 6.88
CA GLY A 143 16.60 0.41 7.99
C GLY A 143 15.50 0.11 9.00
N LEU A 144 15.61 0.78 10.15
CA LEU A 144 14.62 0.84 11.20
C LEU A 144 14.43 2.31 11.57
N GLU A 145 13.18 2.77 11.60
CA GLU A 145 12.79 4.10 12.03
C GLU A 145 12.13 3.98 13.40
N PRO A 146 12.79 4.45 14.47
CA PRO A 146 12.24 4.37 15.82
C PRO A 146 11.07 5.32 15.99
N LEU A 147 10.06 4.92 16.77
CA LEU A 147 8.92 5.76 17.17
C LEU A 147 8.12 6.34 15.97
N ALA A 148 8.11 5.64 14.85
CA ALA A 148 7.54 6.09 13.58
C ALA A 148 6.01 6.29 13.61
N VAL A 149 5.30 5.53 14.43
CA VAL A 149 3.84 5.62 14.59
C VAL A 149 3.49 5.64 16.07
N ARG A 150 2.57 6.53 16.46
CA ARG A 150 1.99 6.57 17.80
C ARG A 150 0.52 6.18 17.77
N VAL A 151 0.12 5.24 18.61
CA VAL A 151 -1.29 4.84 18.79
C VAL A 151 -1.61 4.94 20.28
N GLY A 152 -2.44 5.92 20.65
CA GLY A 152 -2.70 6.23 22.06
C GLY A 152 -1.42 6.66 22.80
N VAL A 153 -0.96 5.81 23.72
CA VAL A 153 0.28 6.04 24.50
C VAL A 153 1.47 5.21 23.99
N GLU A 154 1.22 4.26 23.08
CA GLU A 154 2.25 3.35 22.56
C GLU A 154 2.89 3.93 21.30
N TYR A 155 4.16 3.57 21.11
CA TYR A 155 4.96 3.94 19.95
C TYR A 155 5.47 2.68 19.26
N PHE A 156 5.45 2.71 17.92
CA PHE A 156 5.83 1.59 17.08
C PHE A 156 6.88 2.03 16.07
N ASP A 157 7.89 1.18 15.90
CA ASP A 157 8.94 1.40 14.90
C ASP A 157 8.47 0.97 13.51
N LYS A 158 9.10 1.51 12.47
CA LYS A 158 8.92 1.08 11.08
C LYS A 158 10.19 0.42 10.55
N ILE A 159 10.05 -0.80 10.05
CA ILE A 159 11.08 -1.47 9.27
C ILE A 159 10.98 -0.95 7.84
N HIS A 160 12.10 -0.44 7.33
CA HIS A 160 12.23 0.04 5.96
C HIS A 160 12.73 -1.10 5.08
N MET A 161 12.03 -1.38 3.98
CA MET A 161 12.36 -2.45 3.05
C MET A 161 12.40 -1.96 1.61
N TRP A 162 13.23 -2.57 0.78
CA TRP A 162 13.37 -2.22 -0.63
C TRP A 162 13.62 -3.44 -1.49
N ARG A 163 13.37 -3.28 -2.79
CA ARG A 163 13.69 -4.26 -3.83
C ARG A 163 14.13 -3.52 -5.10
N GLU A 164 15.20 -3.99 -5.72
CA GLU A 164 15.61 -3.54 -7.04
C GLU A 164 14.62 -4.02 -8.11
N LEU A 165 14.23 -3.11 -9.01
CA LEU A 165 13.42 -3.41 -10.19
C LEU A 165 14.36 -3.70 -11.36
N LYS A 166 14.64 -4.98 -11.59
CA LYS A 166 15.40 -5.41 -12.77
C LYS A 166 14.52 -5.30 -14.01
N THR A 167 14.98 -4.57 -15.01
CA THR A 167 14.46 -4.66 -16.38
C THR A 167 14.93 -5.98 -16.98
N HIS A 168 14.00 -6.75 -17.54
CA HIS A 168 14.34 -7.88 -18.42
C HIS A 168 15.01 -7.38 -19.70
#